data_AF-A0A0E0NT70-F1
#
_entry.id   AF-A0A0E0NT70-F1
#
_cell.length_a   1.000
_cell.length_b   1.000
_cell.length_c   1.000
_cell.angle_alpha   90.00
_cell.angle_beta   90.00
_cell.angle_gamma   90.00
#
_symmetry.space_group_name_H-M   'P 1'
#
loop_
_entity.id
_entity.type
_entity.pdbx_description
1 polymer ?
#
loop_
_entity_poly.entity_id
_entity_poly.type
_entity_poly.pdbx_seq_one_letter_code
_entity_poly.pdbx_strand_id
1 'polypeptide(L)'
;MLPYATAAEAEAAVGRGLTWAEAAWFRYSAAIPDYCLYCHNVPILLLVYTLAPLPLALLELRRHLPLPHKLQPGVRHPPAAFLRCYAATARVLLLAVGPVQLASFPAVRAVGIRTGLPLPSAGETAAQVAVYLLVEDYLGYWIHRLLHTPWAYHHIHRVHHEFTAPMGYAAPYAHWAEILILGFPAFAGPAIVPCHMTTFWLWFVLRHLEAIHIHSGYHKASLSKLKEMAGNHVEKGDENGFGNGKQD
;
A
#
# COMPACT_ATOMS: atom_id res chain seq x y z
N MET A 1 -13.60 21.76 4.54
CA MET A 1 -12.72 22.90 4.82
C MET A 1 -12.71 23.07 6.31
N LEU A 2 -11.55 23.43 6.87
CA LEU A 2 -11.49 23.77 8.27
C LEU A 2 -12.35 25.02 8.54
N PRO A 3 -13.03 25.10 9.69
CA PRO A 3 -13.90 26.23 10.00
C PRO A 3 -13.13 27.47 10.49
N TYR A 4 -11.79 27.48 10.41
CA TYR A 4 -10.95 28.56 10.95
C TYR A 4 -10.27 29.33 9.81
N ALA A 5 -10.35 30.66 9.84
CA ALA A 5 -9.74 31.55 8.87
C ALA A 5 -8.26 31.83 9.19
N THR A 6 -7.87 31.74 10.46
CA THR A 6 -6.50 32.02 10.91
C THR A 6 -5.95 30.95 11.84
N ALA A 7 -4.61 30.90 11.96
CA ALA A 7 -3.96 30.01 12.93
C ALA A 7 -4.37 30.35 14.37
N ALA A 8 -4.55 31.63 14.70
CA ALA A 8 -4.98 32.07 16.03
C ALA A 8 -6.40 31.56 16.38
N GLU A 9 -7.33 31.58 15.41
CA GLU A 9 -8.67 30.99 15.61
C GLU A 9 -8.60 29.48 15.81
N ALA A 10 -7.74 28.78 15.06
CA ALA A 10 -7.52 27.36 15.22
C ALA A 10 -6.92 27.03 16.60
N GLU A 11 -5.94 27.80 17.07
CA GLU A 11 -5.34 27.66 18.42
C GLU A 11 -6.36 27.92 19.52
N ALA A 12 -7.20 28.96 19.36
CA ALA A 12 -8.28 29.26 20.30
C ALA A 12 -9.30 28.11 20.37
N ALA A 13 -9.67 27.52 19.22
CA ALA A 13 -10.60 26.39 19.17
C ALA A 13 -10.01 25.09 19.74
N VAL A 14 -8.71 24.85 19.54
CA VAL A 14 -8.01 23.69 20.11
C VAL A 14 -7.71 23.89 21.60
N GLY A 15 -7.69 25.14 22.09
CA GLY A 15 -7.40 25.49 23.49
C GLY A 15 -5.91 25.46 23.86
N ARG A 16 -5.03 25.38 22.86
CA ARG A 16 -3.56 25.42 23.00
C ARG A 16 -2.91 25.81 21.67
N GLY A 17 -1.63 26.19 21.73
CA GLY A 17 -0.82 26.36 20.52
C GLY A 17 -0.81 25.11 19.65
N LEU A 18 -0.81 25.30 18.32
CA LEU A 18 -0.72 24.18 17.38
C LEU A 18 0.67 23.56 17.45
N THR A 19 0.71 22.23 17.45
CA THR A 19 1.96 21.52 17.20
C THR A 19 2.45 21.81 15.77
N TRP A 20 3.73 21.55 15.49
CA TRP A 20 4.27 21.70 14.14
C TRP A 20 3.46 20.92 13.08
N ALA A 21 3.02 19.70 13.42
CA ALA A 21 2.25 18.84 12.52
C ALA A 21 0.84 19.42 12.27
N GLU A 22 0.18 19.93 13.32
CA GLU A 22 -1.12 20.58 13.19
C GLU A 22 -1.03 21.88 12.41
N ALA A 23 0.03 22.67 12.60
CA ALA A 23 0.28 23.87 11.81
C ALA A 23 0.55 23.53 10.33
N ALA A 24 1.28 22.45 10.06
CA ALA A 24 1.50 21.97 8.70
C ALA A 24 0.19 21.49 8.06
N TRP A 25 -0.61 20.72 8.79
CA TRP A 25 -1.94 20.29 8.35
C TRP A 25 -2.86 21.47 8.09
N PHE A 26 -2.88 22.47 8.98
CA PHE A 26 -3.67 23.68 8.83
C PHE A 26 -3.30 24.43 7.55
N ARG A 27 -2.01 24.71 7.33
CA ARG A 27 -1.53 25.39 6.11
C ARG A 27 -1.91 24.65 4.82
N TYR A 28 -1.87 23.32 4.86
CA TYR A 28 -2.22 22.49 3.71
C TYR A 28 -3.73 22.42 3.49
N SER A 29 -4.52 22.19 4.53
CA SER A 29 -5.93 21.78 4.42
C SER A 29 -6.96 22.90 4.59
N ALA A 30 -6.58 24.06 5.16
CA ALA A 30 -7.53 25.11 5.54
C ALA A 30 -8.45 25.55 4.38
N ALA A 31 -7.88 25.78 3.19
CA ALA A 31 -8.62 26.19 2.00
C ALA A 31 -9.10 25.03 1.11
N ILE A 32 -8.83 23.77 1.49
CA ILE A 32 -9.17 22.60 0.67
C ILE A 32 -10.52 22.03 1.12
N PRO A 33 -11.51 21.86 0.21
CA PRO A 33 -12.74 21.15 0.53
C PRO A 33 -12.47 19.73 1.04
N ASP A 34 -13.29 19.25 1.99
CA ASP A 34 -13.08 17.91 2.55
C ASP A 34 -13.18 16.82 1.48
N TYR A 35 -14.03 17.05 0.47
CA TYR A 35 -14.12 16.21 -0.70
C TYR A 35 -12.78 16.12 -1.44
N CYS A 36 -12.14 17.26 -1.71
CA CYS A 36 -10.84 17.30 -2.39
C CYS A 36 -9.75 16.63 -1.55
N LEU A 37 -9.73 16.82 -0.22
CA LEU A 37 -8.83 16.06 0.67
C LEU A 37 -9.10 14.56 0.52
N TYR A 38 -10.35 14.13 0.63
CA TYR A 38 -10.72 12.74 0.47
C TYR A 38 -10.33 12.16 -0.91
N CYS A 39 -10.42 12.94 -2.00
CA CYS A 39 -9.99 12.51 -3.33
C CYS A 39 -8.50 12.14 -3.40
N HIS A 40 -7.66 12.54 -2.44
CA HIS A 40 -6.26 12.13 -2.38
C HIS A 40 -6.09 10.61 -2.18
N ASN A 41 -7.12 9.89 -1.75
CA ASN A 41 -7.08 8.43 -1.64
C ASN A 41 -6.73 7.75 -2.97
N VAL A 42 -7.21 8.30 -4.10
CA VAL A 42 -6.94 7.73 -5.44
C VAL A 42 -5.47 7.88 -5.87
N PRO A 43 -4.86 9.08 -5.85
CA PRO A 43 -3.44 9.20 -6.13
C PRO A 43 -2.57 8.49 -5.08
N ILE A 44 -2.94 8.47 -3.80
CA ILE A 44 -2.21 7.69 -2.78
C ILE A 44 -2.21 6.20 -3.14
N LEU A 45 -3.37 5.64 -3.48
CA LEU A 45 -3.53 4.26 -3.94
C LEU A 45 -2.61 3.97 -5.14
N LEU A 46 -2.67 4.80 -6.18
CA LEU A 46 -1.88 4.61 -7.39
C LEU A 46 -0.37 4.75 -7.11
N LEU A 47 0.04 5.75 -6.32
CA LEU A 47 1.44 5.97 -5.97
C LEU A 47 2.01 4.80 -5.16
N VAL A 48 1.30 4.32 -4.14
CA VAL A 48 1.75 3.16 -3.36
C VAL A 48 1.83 1.92 -4.24
N TYR A 49 0.81 1.68 -5.07
CA TYR A 49 0.79 0.55 -6.00
C TYR A 49 1.97 0.60 -6.99
N THR A 50 2.30 1.77 -7.54
CA THR A 50 3.40 1.93 -8.49
C THR A 50 4.76 1.85 -7.81
N LEU A 51 4.94 2.49 -6.65
CA LEU A 51 6.27 2.70 -6.07
C LEU A 51 6.68 1.59 -5.10
N ALA A 52 5.78 1.04 -4.31
CA ALA A 52 6.14 0.07 -3.27
C ALA A 52 6.69 -1.27 -3.81
N PRO A 53 6.11 -1.91 -4.85
CA PRO A 53 6.66 -3.15 -5.39
C PRO A 53 7.82 -2.91 -6.37
N LEU A 54 8.07 -1.68 -6.82
CA LEU A 54 9.08 -1.36 -7.84
C LEU A 54 10.51 -1.79 -7.44
N PRO A 55 11.02 -1.52 -6.23
CA PRO A 55 12.36 -1.98 -5.84
C PRO A 55 12.52 -3.50 -5.93
N LEU A 56 11.49 -4.25 -5.51
CA LEU A 56 11.49 -5.71 -5.57
C LEU A 56 11.39 -6.21 -7.02
N ALA A 57 10.56 -5.59 -7.85
CA ALA A 57 10.48 -5.92 -9.26
C ALA A 57 11.81 -5.67 -9.99
N LEU A 58 12.48 -4.53 -9.72
CA LEU A 58 13.80 -4.25 -10.29
C LEU A 58 14.86 -5.27 -9.86
N LEU A 59 14.77 -5.76 -8.62
CA LEU A 59 15.63 -6.84 -8.12
C LEU A 59 15.35 -8.17 -8.84
N GLU A 60 14.07 -8.54 -9.01
CA GLU A 60 13.66 -9.78 -9.68
C GLU A 60 14.10 -9.85 -11.16
N LEU A 61 14.12 -8.68 -11.82
CA LEU A 61 14.61 -8.54 -13.19
C LEU A 61 16.13 -8.72 -13.32
N ARG A 62 16.91 -8.58 -12.23
CA ARG A 62 18.34 -8.84 -12.23
C ARG A 62 18.60 -10.35 -12.19
N ARG A 63 18.90 -10.93 -13.36
CA ARG A 63 19.05 -12.38 -13.59
C ARG A 63 20.14 -13.07 -12.76
N HIS A 64 21.11 -12.32 -12.26
CA HIS A 64 22.29 -12.84 -11.56
C HIS A 64 22.12 -12.93 -10.03
N LEU A 65 21.12 -12.28 -9.44
CA LEU A 65 20.92 -12.31 -8.00
C LEU A 65 20.03 -13.50 -7.61
N PRO A 66 20.43 -14.34 -6.63
CA PRO A 66 19.56 -15.38 -6.12
C PRO A 66 18.37 -14.72 -5.42
N LEU A 67 17.17 -15.07 -5.85
CA LEU A 67 15.94 -14.55 -5.24
C LEU A 67 15.54 -15.50 -4.11
N PRO A 68 15.52 -15.05 -2.85
CA PRO A 68 15.14 -15.86 -1.71
C PRO A 68 13.61 -16.03 -1.62
N HIS A 69 12.97 -16.45 -2.72
CA HIS A 69 11.56 -16.81 -2.73
C HIS A 69 11.36 -18.15 -2.01
N LYS A 70 10.38 -18.19 -1.10
CA LYS A 70 10.09 -19.41 -0.31
C LYS A 70 9.25 -20.43 -1.07
N LEU A 71 8.16 -19.98 -1.69
CA LEU A 71 7.12 -20.87 -2.21
C LEU A 71 7.46 -21.46 -3.59
N GLN A 72 8.24 -20.73 -4.40
CA GLN A 72 8.61 -21.16 -5.76
C GLN A 72 10.04 -20.71 -6.11
N PRO A 73 11.08 -21.30 -5.48
CA PRO A 73 12.47 -20.95 -5.77
C PRO A 73 12.81 -21.22 -7.24
N GLY A 74 13.39 -20.22 -7.92
CA GLY A 74 13.89 -20.36 -9.31
C GLY A 74 12.91 -19.96 -10.41
N VAL A 75 11.62 -19.75 -10.12
CA VAL A 75 10.67 -19.20 -11.10
C VAL A 75 10.91 -17.70 -11.26
N ARG A 76 11.08 -17.24 -12.50
CA ARG A 76 11.26 -15.81 -12.82
C ARG A 76 10.26 -15.35 -13.87
N HIS A 77 9.70 -14.18 -13.64
CA HIS A 77 8.82 -13.52 -14.59
C HIS A 77 9.62 -12.68 -15.59
N PRO A 78 9.29 -12.69 -16.90
CA PRO A 78 9.91 -11.79 -17.86
C PRO A 78 9.44 -10.34 -17.63
N PRO A 79 10.21 -9.31 -18.04
CA PRO A 79 9.80 -7.89 -17.93
C PRO A 79 8.39 -7.61 -18.47
N ALA A 80 8.02 -8.26 -19.59
CA ALA A 80 6.70 -8.13 -20.18
C ALA A 80 5.57 -8.59 -19.24
N ALA A 81 5.80 -9.57 -18.35
CA ALA A 81 4.81 -10.01 -17.38
C ALA A 81 4.56 -8.96 -16.30
N PHE A 82 5.62 -8.32 -15.78
CA PHE A 82 5.49 -7.19 -14.85
C PHE A 82 4.70 -6.03 -15.48
N LEU A 83 5.04 -5.64 -16.71
CA LEU A 83 4.34 -4.56 -17.41
C LEU A 83 2.86 -4.87 -17.66
N ARG A 84 2.54 -6.12 -18.06
CA ARG A 84 1.15 -6.55 -18.24
C ARG A 84 0.38 -6.54 -16.93
N CYS A 85 0.95 -7.10 -15.86
CA CYS A 85 0.37 -7.11 -14.53
C CYS A 85 0.10 -5.68 -14.05
N TYR A 86 1.11 -4.81 -14.13
CA TYR A 86 1.02 -3.40 -13.77
C TYR A 86 -0.08 -2.67 -14.53
N ALA A 87 -0.07 -2.75 -15.86
CA ALA A 87 -1.03 -2.04 -16.69
C ALA A 87 -2.47 -2.53 -16.49
N ALA A 88 -2.66 -3.85 -16.33
CA ALA A 88 -3.98 -4.43 -16.08
C ALA A 88 -4.52 -3.98 -14.70
N THR A 89 -3.73 -4.10 -13.65
CA THR A 89 -4.13 -3.70 -12.30
C THR A 89 -4.34 -2.20 -12.21
N ALA A 90 -3.43 -1.37 -12.75
CA ALA A 90 -3.59 0.09 -12.78
C ALA A 90 -4.89 0.50 -13.49
N ARG A 91 -5.27 -0.18 -14.57
CA ARG A 91 -6.56 0.03 -15.25
C ARG A 91 -7.74 -0.29 -14.34
N VAL A 92 -7.73 -1.39 -13.61
CA VAL A 92 -8.83 -1.75 -12.69
C VAL A 92 -8.88 -0.80 -11.50
N LEU A 93 -7.73 -0.43 -10.91
CA LEU A 93 -7.68 0.57 -9.84
C LEU A 93 -8.23 1.92 -10.31
N LEU A 94 -7.92 2.34 -11.54
CA LEU A 94 -8.40 3.61 -12.08
C LEU A 94 -9.89 3.56 -12.48
N LEU A 95 -10.36 2.48 -13.11
CA LEU A 95 -11.71 2.42 -13.70
C LEU A 95 -12.77 1.82 -12.79
N ALA A 96 -12.39 1.02 -11.79
CA ALA A 96 -13.32 0.44 -10.83
C ALA A 96 -13.16 1.06 -9.44
N VAL A 97 -11.94 1.00 -8.87
CA VAL A 97 -11.72 1.46 -7.49
C VAL A 97 -11.80 2.99 -7.39
N GLY A 98 -11.20 3.72 -8.33
CA GLY A 98 -11.20 5.18 -8.37
C GLY A 98 -12.61 5.77 -8.32
N PRO A 99 -13.54 5.43 -9.23
CA PRO A 99 -14.91 5.91 -9.21
C PRO A 99 -15.65 5.56 -7.93
N VAL A 100 -15.49 4.33 -7.42
CA VAL A 100 -16.12 3.92 -6.15
C VAL A 100 -15.62 4.77 -4.99
N GLN A 101 -14.31 4.99 -4.89
CA GLN A 101 -13.76 5.88 -3.87
C GLN A 101 -14.37 7.28 -4.01
N LEU A 102 -14.26 7.92 -5.18
CA LEU A 102 -14.79 9.27 -5.41
C LEU A 102 -16.28 9.41 -5.09
N ALA A 103 -17.09 8.40 -5.42
CA ALA A 103 -18.53 8.38 -5.15
C ALA A 103 -18.87 8.12 -3.66
N SER A 104 -17.97 7.51 -2.90
CA SER A 104 -18.21 7.09 -1.51
C SER A 104 -18.04 8.19 -0.46
N PHE A 105 -17.66 9.41 -0.85
CA PHE A 105 -17.46 10.52 0.08
C PHE A 105 -18.66 10.80 1.01
N PRO A 106 -19.94 10.76 0.56
CA PRO A 106 -21.08 10.94 1.47
C PRO A 106 -21.11 9.89 2.58
N ALA A 107 -20.79 8.62 2.27
CA ALA A 107 -20.72 7.55 3.26
C ALA A 107 -19.56 7.77 4.25
N VAL A 108 -18.39 8.17 3.74
CA VAL A 108 -17.20 8.51 4.55
C VAL A 108 -17.49 9.65 5.53
N ARG A 109 -18.21 10.67 5.08
CA ARG A 109 -18.69 11.76 5.92
C ARG A 109 -19.72 11.29 6.96
N ALA A 110 -20.67 10.44 6.56
CA ALA A 110 -21.70 9.91 7.46
C ALA A 110 -21.11 9.02 8.56
N VAL A 111 -20.05 8.25 8.24
CA VAL A 111 -19.28 7.45 9.19
C VAL A 111 -18.53 8.33 10.21
N GLY A 112 -18.22 9.58 9.86
CA GLY A 112 -17.53 10.52 10.75
C GLY A 112 -16.01 10.56 10.58
N ILE A 113 -15.47 10.13 9.43
CA ILE A 113 -14.05 10.36 9.13
C ILE A 113 -13.80 11.86 9.02
N ARG A 114 -12.96 12.39 9.91
CA ARG A 114 -12.76 13.81 10.12
C ARG A 114 -11.49 14.32 9.43
N THR A 115 -11.52 15.57 8.96
CA THR A 115 -10.36 16.30 8.41
C THR A 115 -9.89 17.43 9.34
N GLY A 116 -10.59 17.61 10.46
CA GLY A 116 -10.43 18.73 11.39
C GLY A 116 -9.31 18.56 12.42
N LEU A 117 -8.90 19.69 13.00
CA LEU A 117 -8.05 19.74 14.19
C LEU A 117 -8.82 19.34 15.46
N PRO A 118 -8.13 18.82 16.50
CA PRO A 118 -6.70 18.51 16.56
C PRO A 118 -6.34 17.26 15.75
N LEU A 119 -5.06 17.12 15.37
CA LEU A 119 -4.60 15.87 14.75
C LEU A 119 -4.69 14.69 15.75
N PRO A 120 -4.85 13.45 15.27
CA PRO A 120 -4.91 12.29 16.15
C PRO A 120 -3.57 12.12 16.88
N SER A 121 -3.62 11.72 18.15
CA SER A 121 -2.39 11.36 18.86
C SER A 121 -1.77 10.09 18.28
N ALA A 122 -0.49 9.84 18.58
CA ALA A 122 0.16 8.58 18.19
C ALA A 122 -0.55 7.36 18.80
N GLY A 123 -1.03 7.48 20.05
CA GLY A 123 -1.81 6.42 20.72
C GLY A 123 -3.16 6.16 20.07
N GLU A 124 -3.91 7.23 19.72
CA GLU A 124 -5.18 7.13 18.99
C GLU A 124 -4.96 6.45 17.63
N THR A 125 -3.97 6.91 16.88
CA THR A 125 -3.61 6.35 15.57
C THR A 125 -3.23 4.87 15.69
N ALA A 126 -2.39 4.51 16.65
CA ALA A 126 -1.97 3.12 16.86
C ALA A 126 -3.13 2.20 17.26
N ALA A 127 -4.01 2.66 18.15
CA ALA A 127 -5.19 1.90 18.56
C ALA A 127 -6.17 1.70 17.39
N GLN A 128 -6.43 2.75 16.60
CA GLN A 128 -7.26 2.67 15.40
C GLN A 128 -6.67 1.68 14.38
N VAL A 129 -5.38 1.80 14.05
CA VAL A 129 -4.71 0.87 13.13
C VAL A 129 -4.74 -0.57 13.65
N ALA A 130 -4.56 -0.80 14.95
CA ALA A 130 -4.66 -2.13 15.53
C ALA A 130 -6.07 -2.74 15.37
N VAL A 131 -7.13 -1.96 15.60
CA VAL A 131 -8.50 -2.40 15.32
C VAL A 131 -8.68 -2.72 13.84
N TYR A 132 -8.16 -1.88 12.95
CA TYR A 132 -8.31 -2.07 11.51
C TYR A 132 -7.63 -3.34 11.03
N LEU A 133 -6.42 -3.64 11.53
CA LEU A 133 -5.74 -4.91 11.25
C LEU A 133 -6.57 -6.11 11.68
N LEU A 134 -7.14 -6.10 12.89
CA LEU A 134 -7.95 -7.21 13.41
C LEU A 134 -9.24 -7.42 12.60
N VAL A 135 -9.93 -6.33 12.26
CA VAL A 135 -11.16 -6.39 11.47
C VAL A 135 -10.88 -6.85 10.05
N GLU A 136 -9.81 -6.34 9.44
CA GLU A 136 -9.41 -6.68 8.08
C GLU A 136 -8.97 -8.13 7.98
N ASP A 137 -8.15 -8.62 8.92
CA ASP A 137 -7.71 -10.02 8.95
C ASP A 137 -8.91 -10.98 9.09
N TYR A 138 -9.81 -10.69 10.03
CA TYR A 138 -10.98 -11.54 10.27
C TYR A 138 -11.95 -11.56 9.07
N LEU A 139 -12.39 -10.39 8.59
CA LEU A 139 -13.34 -10.31 7.48
C LEU A 139 -12.69 -10.75 6.16
N GLY A 140 -11.44 -10.36 5.95
CA GLY A 140 -10.63 -10.74 4.79
C GLY A 140 -10.50 -12.25 4.69
N TYR A 141 -10.18 -12.95 5.78
CA TYR A 141 -10.11 -14.41 5.80
C TYR A 141 -11.40 -15.06 5.33
N TRP A 142 -12.55 -14.68 5.90
CA TRP A 142 -13.82 -15.30 5.57
C TRP A 142 -14.28 -14.98 4.15
N ILE A 143 -14.16 -13.73 3.71
CA ILE A 143 -14.53 -13.33 2.35
C ILE A 143 -13.62 -14.00 1.33
N HIS A 144 -12.30 -14.05 1.58
CA HIS A 144 -11.37 -14.74 0.71
C HIS A 144 -11.68 -16.24 0.62
N ARG A 145 -12.01 -16.87 1.76
CA ARG A 145 -12.46 -18.27 1.78
C ARG A 145 -13.74 -18.49 0.97
N LEU A 146 -14.69 -17.55 0.99
CA LEU A 146 -15.89 -17.59 0.17
C LEU A 146 -15.57 -17.46 -1.33
N LEU A 147 -14.60 -16.62 -1.70
CA LEU A 147 -14.13 -16.48 -3.07
C LEU A 147 -13.47 -17.76 -3.62
N HIS A 148 -13.02 -18.65 -2.74
CA HIS A 148 -12.52 -19.98 -3.10
C HIS A 148 -13.62 -21.05 -3.28
N THR A 149 -14.90 -20.73 -3.11
CA THR A 149 -15.98 -21.66 -3.49
C THR A 149 -15.99 -21.89 -5.01
N PRO A 150 -16.47 -23.04 -5.52
CA PRO A 150 -16.34 -23.37 -6.94
C PRO A 150 -16.88 -22.30 -7.90
N TRP A 151 -18.05 -21.73 -7.57
CA TRP A 151 -18.66 -20.69 -8.40
C TRP A 151 -17.87 -19.38 -8.34
N ALA A 152 -17.56 -18.88 -7.14
CA ALA A 152 -16.86 -17.60 -6.99
C ALA A 152 -15.42 -17.69 -7.52
N TYR A 153 -14.77 -18.84 -7.35
CA TYR A 153 -13.44 -19.07 -7.88
C TYR A 153 -13.44 -18.95 -9.39
N HIS A 154 -14.30 -19.71 -10.07
CA HIS A 154 -14.32 -19.76 -11.53
C HIS A 154 -14.64 -18.39 -12.17
N HIS A 155 -15.54 -17.61 -11.58
CA HIS A 155 -16.06 -16.38 -12.18
C HIS A 155 -15.37 -15.10 -11.68
N ILE A 156 -14.77 -15.13 -10.49
CA ILE A 156 -14.23 -13.93 -9.83
C ILE A 156 -12.76 -14.17 -9.48
N HIS A 157 -12.47 -15.17 -8.64
CA HIS A 157 -11.14 -15.31 -8.02
C HIS A 157 -10.05 -15.88 -8.93
N ARG A 158 -10.41 -16.56 -10.03
CA ARG A 158 -9.45 -17.24 -10.90
C ARG A 158 -8.40 -16.29 -11.47
N VAL A 159 -8.78 -15.07 -11.81
CA VAL A 159 -7.86 -14.06 -12.38
C VAL A 159 -6.73 -13.76 -11.40
N HIS A 160 -7.03 -13.66 -10.11
CA HIS A 160 -6.03 -13.40 -9.07
C HIS A 160 -4.97 -14.51 -8.98
N HIS A 161 -5.35 -15.75 -9.27
CA HIS A 161 -4.45 -16.91 -9.27
C HIS A 161 -3.71 -17.15 -10.60
N GLU A 162 -3.82 -16.27 -11.60
CA GLU A 162 -3.06 -16.40 -12.85
C GLU A 162 -1.54 -16.25 -12.64
N PHE A 163 -1.14 -15.39 -11.69
CA PHE A 163 0.26 -15.25 -11.27
C PHE A 163 0.54 -16.11 -10.04
N THR A 164 0.81 -17.39 -10.26
CA THR A 164 1.07 -18.36 -9.18
C THR A 164 2.45 -18.16 -8.52
N ALA A 165 3.43 -17.66 -9.26
CA ALA A 165 4.75 -17.34 -8.72
C ALA A 165 4.77 -15.94 -8.09
N PRO A 166 5.43 -15.77 -6.92
CA PRO A 166 5.47 -14.50 -6.21
C PRO A 166 5.83 -13.31 -7.11
N MET A 167 5.02 -12.25 -7.02
CA MET A 167 5.24 -10.99 -7.73
C MET A 167 4.50 -9.89 -6.94
N GLY A 168 5.24 -8.89 -6.42
CA GLY A 168 4.63 -7.82 -5.63
C GLY A 168 3.53 -7.05 -6.37
N TYR A 169 3.70 -6.82 -7.68
CA TYR A 169 2.69 -6.16 -8.53
C TYR A 169 1.41 -6.98 -8.72
N ALA A 170 1.44 -8.29 -8.48
CA ALA A 170 0.28 -9.16 -8.58
C ALA A 170 -0.64 -9.06 -7.36
N ALA A 171 -0.23 -8.35 -6.28
CA ALA A 171 -1.04 -8.21 -5.07
C ALA A 171 -2.48 -7.72 -5.33
N PRO A 172 -2.71 -6.68 -6.15
CA PRO A 172 -4.07 -6.28 -6.52
C PRO A 172 -4.45 -6.74 -7.93
N TYR A 173 -3.66 -7.62 -8.57
CA TYR A 173 -4.04 -8.18 -9.86
C TYR A 173 -5.19 -9.17 -9.64
N ALA A 174 -6.39 -8.78 -10.06
CA ALA A 174 -7.60 -9.55 -9.84
C ALA A 174 -8.73 -9.06 -10.75
N HIS A 175 -9.83 -9.80 -10.75
CA HIS A 175 -11.07 -9.37 -11.38
C HIS A 175 -11.61 -8.10 -10.68
N TRP A 176 -12.23 -7.17 -11.41
CA TRP A 176 -12.71 -5.90 -10.82
C TRP A 176 -13.66 -6.14 -9.62
N ALA A 177 -14.52 -7.15 -9.71
CA ALA A 177 -15.46 -7.47 -8.64
C ALA A 177 -14.74 -7.99 -7.40
N GLU A 178 -13.65 -8.76 -7.57
CA GLU A 178 -12.84 -9.24 -6.48
C GLU A 178 -12.19 -8.09 -5.72
N ILE A 179 -11.61 -7.12 -6.43
CA ILE A 179 -10.95 -5.97 -5.81
C ILE A 179 -11.95 -5.18 -4.95
N LEU A 180 -13.21 -5.06 -5.39
CA LEU A 180 -14.25 -4.40 -4.60
C LEU A 180 -14.69 -5.26 -3.39
N ILE A 181 -14.86 -6.57 -3.58
CA ILE A 181 -15.26 -7.51 -2.52
C ILE A 181 -14.18 -7.63 -1.43
N LEU A 182 -12.91 -7.81 -1.81
CA LEU A 182 -11.77 -7.86 -0.89
C LEU A 182 -11.33 -6.48 -0.41
N GLY A 183 -11.76 -5.41 -1.08
CA GLY A 183 -11.61 -4.05 -0.59
C GLY A 183 -12.48 -3.75 0.62
N PHE A 184 -13.68 -4.36 0.71
CA PHE A 184 -14.66 -4.11 1.78
C PHE A 184 -14.07 -4.25 3.21
N PRO A 185 -13.35 -5.33 3.57
CA PRO A 185 -12.68 -5.45 4.86
C PRO A 185 -11.83 -4.23 5.27
N ALA A 186 -11.09 -3.64 4.32
CA ALA A 186 -10.22 -2.50 4.59
C ALA A 186 -10.99 -1.22 4.95
N PHE A 187 -12.27 -1.10 4.56
CA PHE A 187 -13.14 0.02 4.93
C PHE A 187 -13.99 -0.27 6.17
N ALA A 188 -14.21 -1.54 6.53
CA ALA A 188 -15.04 -1.93 7.66
C ALA A 188 -14.48 -1.43 9.00
N GLY A 189 -13.16 -1.54 9.22
CA GLY A 189 -12.51 -1.02 10.42
C GLY A 189 -12.74 0.48 10.64
N PRO A 190 -12.38 1.35 9.67
CA PRO A 190 -12.67 2.78 9.72
C PRO A 190 -14.17 3.13 9.82
N ALA A 191 -15.07 2.27 9.34
CA ALA A 191 -16.51 2.45 9.51
C ALA A 191 -16.99 2.19 10.95
N ILE A 192 -16.37 1.22 11.63
CA ILE A 192 -16.69 0.87 13.03
C ILE A 192 -16.06 1.87 14.00
N VAL A 193 -14.79 2.22 13.76
CA VAL A 193 -14.04 3.18 14.58
C VAL A 193 -13.53 4.30 13.66
N PRO A 194 -14.32 5.37 13.46
CA PRO A 194 -13.93 6.47 12.58
C PRO A 194 -12.66 7.17 13.07
N CYS A 195 -11.85 7.65 12.13
CA CYS A 195 -10.56 8.27 12.39
C CYS A 195 -10.40 9.62 11.70
N HIS A 196 -9.23 10.24 11.90
CA HIS A 196 -8.81 11.38 11.10
C HIS A 196 -8.33 10.95 9.70
N MET A 197 -8.49 11.81 8.70
CA MET A 197 -8.10 11.57 7.31
C MET A 197 -6.62 11.16 7.17
N THR A 198 -5.74 11.71 8.01
CA THR A 198 -4.31 11.31 8.03
C THR A 198 -4.12 9.87 8.51
N THR A 199 -4.89 9.40 9.50
CA THR A 199 -4.89 8.00 9.93
C THR A 199 -5.47 7.11 8.86
N PHE A 200 -6.53 7.57 8.19
CA PHE A 200 -7.14 6.85 7.06
C PHE A 200 -6.11 6.65 5.93
N TRP A 201 -5.37 7.69 5.54
CA TRP A 201 -4.30 7.57 4.55
C TRP A 201 -3.18 6.63 5.01
N LEU A 202 -2.73 6.76 6.26
CA LEU A 202 -1.72 5.85 6.83
C LEU A 202 -2.18 4.40 6.76
N TRP A 203 -3.42 4.12 7.16
CA TRP A 203 -4.02 2.79 7.08
C TRP A 203 -4.01 2.25 5.65
N PHE A 204 -4.40 3.05 4.66
CA PHE A 204 -4.38 2.66 3.25
C PHE A 204 -2.98 2.28 2.77
N VAL A 205 -1.98 3.08 3.14
CA VAL A 205 -0.58 2.77 2.81
C VAL A 205 -0.15 1.46 3.46
N LEU A 206 -0.35 1.31 4.77
CA LEU A 206 0.06 0.10 5.51
C LEU A 206 -0.59 -1.16 4.93
N ARG A 207 -1.89 -1.12 4.67
CA ARG A 207 -2.63 -2.26 4.12
C ARG A 207 -2.12 -2.67 2.73
N HIS A 208 -1.79 -1.72 1.87
CA HIS A 208 -1.20 -2.01 0.56
C HIS A 208 0.21 -2.58 0.68
N LEU A 209 1.04 -2.01 1.55
CA LEU A 209 2.39 -2.52 1.81
C LEU A 209 2.34 -3.96 2.31
N GLU A 210 1.40 -4.29 3.19
CA GLU A 210 1.17 -5.65 3.68
C GLU A 210 0.74 -6.60 2.55
N ALA A 211 -0.23 -6.21 1.72
CA ALA A 211 -0.63 -7.01 0.56
C ALA A 211 0.56 -7.31 -0.36
N ILE A 212 1.33 -6.28 -0.70
CA ILE A 212 2.52 -6.41 -1.55
C ILE A 212 3.55 -7.31 -0.88
N HIS A 213 3.77 -7.16 0.43
CA HIS A 213 4.70 -7.99 1.17
C HIS A 213 4.33 -9.48 1.07
N ILE A 214 3.07 -9.82 1.32
CA ILE A 214 2.56 -11.20 1.25
C ILE A 214 2.76 -11.78 -0.17
N HIS A 215 2.45 -11.02 -1.22
CA HIS A 215 2.55 -11.51 -2.61
C HIS A 215 3.97 -11.52 -3.17
N SER A 216 4.87 -10.72 -2.59
CA SER A 216 6.27 -10.68 -3.03
C SER A 216 7.05 -11.95 -2.66
N GLY A 217 6.56 -12.72 -1.69
CA GLY A 217 7.19 -13.98 -1.28
C GLY A 217 8.53 -13.81 -0.54
N TYR A 218 8.93 -12.58 -0.18
CA TYR A 218 10.11 -12.30 0.63
C TYR A 218 9.76 -12.27 2.13
N HIS A 219 10.58 -12.90 2.97
CA HIS A 219 10.48 -12.79 4.43
C HIS A 219 11.46 -11.72 4.99
N LYS A 220 11.27 -11.26 6.23
CA LYS A 220 12.20 -10.32 6.91
C LYS A 220 13.66 -10.81 6.90
N ALA A 221 13.88 -12.12 7.08
CA ALA A 221 15.20 -12.76 6.98
C ALA A 221 15.79 -12.79 5.55
N SER A 222 14.95 -12.68 4.52
CA SER A 222 15.40 -12.57 3.12
C SER A 222 15.95 -11.18 2.81
N LEU A 223 15.41 -10.13 3.43
CA LEU A 223 15.90 -8.75 3.28
C LEU A 223 17.25 -8.53 3.99
N SER A 224 17.48 -9.15 5.14
CA SER A 224 18.80 -9.12 5.80
C SER A 224 19.86 -9.82 4.95
N LYS A 225 19.54 -10.97 4.35
CA LYS A 225 20.41 -11.68 3.39
C LYS A 225 20.67 -10.87 2.12
N LEU A 226 19.69 -10.12 1.62
CA LEU A 226 19.91 -9.21 0.48
C LEU A 226 20.85 -8.06 0.83
N LYS A 227 20.77 -7.50 2.05
CA LYS A 227 21.73 -6.50 2.53
C LYS A 227 23.14 -7.08 2.66
N GLU A 228 23.25 -8.30 3.18
CA GLU A 228 24.53 -9.04 3.28
C GLU A 228 25.14 -9.32 1.89
N MET A 229 24.33 -9.81 0.94
CA MET A 229 24.78 -10.05 -0.44
C MET A 229 25.14 -8.75 -1.18
N ALA A 230 24.43 -7.65 -0.93
CA ALA A 230 24.76 -6.34 -1.50
C ALA A 230 26.06 -5.77 -0.90
N GLY A 231 26.31 -6.00 0.40
CA GLY A 231 27.58 -5.64 1.05
C GLY A 231 28.77 -6.44 0.50
N ASN A 232 28.60 -7.75 0.34
CA ASN A 232 29.65 -8.63 -0.18
C ASN A 232 29.99 -8.38 -1.66
N HIS A 233 29.07 -7.79 -2.45
CA HIS A 233 29.34 -7.39 -3.83
C HIS A 233 30.12 -6.08 -3.94
N VAL A 234 30.08 -5.22 -2.92
CA VAL A 234 30.91 -4.01 -2.86
C VAL A 234 32.35 -4.36 -2.48
N GLU A 235 32.56 -5.31 -1.57
CA GLU A 235 33.92 -5.74 -1.17
C GLU A 235 34.64 -6.57 -2.25
N LYS A 236 33.93 -7.34 -3.07
CA LYS A 236 34.55 -8.14 -4.15
C LYS A 236 34.81 -7.38 -5.45
N GLY A 237 34.51 -6.08 -5.49
CA GLY A 237 34.73 -5.23 -6.67
C GLY A 237 36.15 -4.68 -6.85
N ASP A 238 36.98 -4.71 -5.79
CA ASP A 238 38.26 -3.98 -5.75
C ASP A 238 39.54 -4.84 -5.82
N GLU A 239 39.45 -6.18 -5.92
CA GLU A 239 40.65 -7.04 -5.81
C GLU A 239 41.28 -7.55 -7.12
N ASN A 240 40.79 -7.18 -8.32
CA ASN A 240 41.33 -7.71 -9.58
C ASN A 240 42.02 -6.68 -10.50
N GLY A 241 42.67 -5.68 -9.91
CA GLY A 241 43.57 -4.76 -10.62
C GLY A 241 45.05 -5.09 -10.37
N PHE A 242 45.79 -5.35 -11.44
CA PHE A 242 47.26 -5.46 -11.55
C PHE A 242 47.91 -6.85 -11.41
N GLY A 243 48.00 -7.55 -12.55
CA GLY A 243 49.02 -8.55 -12.83
C GLY A 243 49.62 -8.30 -14.22
N ASN A 244 50.69 -7.51 -14.26
CA ASN A 244 51.39 -7.09 -15.47
C ASN A 244 52.11 -8.30 -16.10
N GLY A 245 51.79 -8.63 -17.35
CA GLY A 245 52.50 -9.64 -18.12
C GLY A 245 53.89 -9.14 -18.53
N LYS A 246 54.92 -9.96 -18.31
CA LYS A 246 56.20 -9.85 -19.02
C LYS A 246 56.50 -11.15 -19.74
N GLN A 247 56.69 -10.99 -21.04
CA GLN A 247 57.37 -11.89 -21.96
C GLN A 247 58.82 -12.07 -21.50
N ASP A 248 59.28 -13.32 -21.37
CA ASP A 248 60.26 -13.97 -22.25
C ASP A 248 60.48 -15.42 -21.80
#